data_AF-A0A8S3GU63-F1
#
_entry.id   AF-A0A8S3GU63-F1
#
_cell.length_a   1.000
_cell.length_b   1.000
_cell.length_c   1.000
_cell.angle_alpha   90.00
_cell.angle_beta   90.00
_cell.angle_gamma   90.00
#
_symmetry.space_group_name_H-M   'P 1'
#
loop_
_entity.id
_entity.type
_entity.pdbx_description
1 polymer ?
#
loop_
_entity_poly.entity_id
_entity_poly.type
_entity_poly.pdbx_seq_one_letter_code
_entity_poly.pdbx_strand_id
1 'polypeptide(L)'
;AIHQTFKLENVNTNDQLVISDYAEEDVESQSACREILELFCVSIALVPTSVQQLLKENFLEYFLMDLILYCHYSAIRHTASEQILMLTTRCSQGQSENLLKYLIDKQFQIFNKHSNSLKIYSSYSSDFFLLLCRLLSFAYQNQILPSNTDQQLHDEILWLKNLQLPVDDHLLRGHLNLAKELLQFQPSERKRFYGIDQLLIQQIIEQFLFPASTLLYQLRSTRRKSIVSEINDNDDSELKDPSAPICQTPITISAAFDLLVILGTNCIDNVKLIDKYMTDLFYSAPDSNLHEWDFSLPIGSRPNDGFVGLKNAGATCYMNSVLQQLFMIQPLRTALLSVKIP
;
A
#
# COMPACT_ATOMS: atom_id res chain seq x y z
N ALA A 1 28.72 -6.86 -16.16
CA ALA A 1 28.33 -6.22 -17.44
C ALA A 1 26.82 -5.97 -17.47
N ILE A 2 25.96 -7.00 -17.56
CA ILE A 2 24.49 -6.83 -17.65
C ILE A 2 23.88 -6.07 -16.44
N HIS A 3 24.34 -6.38 -15.22
CA HIS A 3 23.93 -5.69 -13.99
C HIS A 3 24.23 -4.18 -13.97
N GLN A 4 25.23 -3.72 -14.72
CA GLN A 4 25.53 -2.29 -14.84
C GLN A 4 24.66 -1.62 -15.91
N THR A 5 24.22 -2.37 -16.92
CA THR A 5 23.35 -1.87 -18.00
C THR A 5 21.98 -1.47 -17.47
N PHE A 6 21.43 -2.20 -16.50
CA PHE A 6 20.14 -1.85 -15.88
C PHE A 6 20.25 -0.82 -14.74
N LYS A 7 21.47 -0.53 -14.25
CA LYS A 7 21.71 0.39 -13.12
C LYS A 7 21.93 1.85 -13.53
N LEU A 8 21.71 2.21 -14.80
CA LEU A 8 22.16 3.48 -15.37
C LEU A 8 21.88 4.69 -14.47
N GLU A 9 22.99 5.32 -14.06
CA GLU A 9 23.05 6.63 -13.42
C GLU A 9 22.55 7.71 -14.40
N ASN A 10 21.62 8.55 -13.94
CA ASN A 10 21.26 9.86 -14.50
C ASN A 10 21.11 9.95 -16.03
N VAL A 11 19.90 9.67 -16.54
CA VAL A 11 19.46 10.25 -17.81
C VAL A 11 19.24 11.75 -17.59
N ASN A 12 20.25 12.56 -17.95
CA ASN A 12 20.14 14.01 -18.03
C ASN A 12 19.01 14.39 -19.01
N THR A 13 18.11 15.25 -18.55
CA THR A 13 16.84 15.64 -19.18
C THR A 13 16.98 16.62 -20.36
N ASN A 14 18.02 16.56 -21.20
CA ASN A 14 18.29 17.60 -22.20
C ASN A 14 18.31 17.20 -23.69
N ASP A 15 18.12 15.94 -24.06
CA ASP A 15 18.15 15.54 -25.49
C ASP A 15 16.76 15.14 -26.00
N GLN A 16 15.87 16.12 -26.17
CA GLN A 16 14.50 15.93 -26.68
C GLN A 16 14.36 15.98 -28.22
N LEU A 17 15.44 15.97 -29.00
CA LEU A 17 15.37 16.19 -30.47
C LEU A 17 15.89 15.03 -31.34
N VAL A 18 16.17 13.85 -30.78
CA VAL A 18 16.68 12.67 -31.54
C VAL A 18 15.71 11.46 -31.49
N ILE A 19 14.46 11.65 -31.04
CA ILE A 19 13.62 10.57 -30.49
C ILE A 19 12.90 9.68 -31.54
N SER A 20 12.80 10.03 -32.82
CA SER A 20 11.93 9.28 -33.75
C SER A 20 12.48 7.92 -34.18
N ASP A 21 13.76 7.83 -34.53
CA ASP A 21 14.32 6.62 -35.15
C ASP A 21 14.83 5.62 -34.09
N TYR A 22 15.26 6.11 -32.92
CA TYR A 22 15.62 5.26 -31.78
C TYR A 22 14.40 4.62 -31.10
N ALA A 23 13.22 5.23 -31.20
CA ALA A 23 12.01 4.70 -30.59
C ALA A 23 11.49 3.43 -31.30
N GLU A 24 11.68 3.29 -32.62
CA GLU A 24 11.31 2.07 -33.35
C GLU A 24 12.30 0.92 -33.09
N GLU A 25 13.61 1.19 -33.08
CA GLU A 25 14.64 0.19 -32.73
C GLU A 25 14.52 -0.29 -31.27
N ASP A 26 14.13 0.60 -30.34
CA ASP A 26 13.87 0.23 -28.94
C ASP A 26 12.63 -0.66 -28.79
N VAL A 27 11.60 -0.49 -29.63
CA VAL A 27 10.37 -1.31 -29.59
C VAL A 27 10.64 -2.72 -30.13
N GLU A 28 11.36 -2.85 -31.25
CA GLU A 28 11.77 -4.17 -31.77
C GLU A 28 12.69 -4.90 -30.79
N SER A 29 13.65 -4.18 -30.19
CA SER A 29 14.54 -4.73 -29.18
C SER A 29 13.79 -5.19 -27.92
N GLN A 30 12.81 -4.41 -27.45
CA GLN A 30 11.93 -4.82 -26.36
C GLN A 30 11.08 -6.05 -26.71
N SER A 31 10.57 -6.14 -27.94
CA SER A 31 9.82 -7.31 -28.41
C SER A 31 10.70 -8.55 -28.44
N ALA A 32 11.91 -8.45 -28.99
CA ALA A 32 12.87 -9.54 -29.01
C ALA A 32 13.22 -10.01 -27.60
N CYS A 33 13.44 -9.09 -26.64
CA CYS A 33 13.66 -9.45 -25.24
C CYS A 33 12.47 -10.22 -24.64
N ARG A 34 11.24 -9.83 -24.95
CA ARG A 34 10.03 -10.51 -24.47
C ARG A 34 9.92 -11.92 -25.04
N GLU A 35 10.13 -12.08 -26.34
CA GLU A 35 10.12 -13.38 -27.01
C GLU A 35 11.21 -14.31 -26.47
N ILE A 36 12.41 -13.78 -26.19
CA ILE A 36 13.50 -14.54 -25.59
C ILE A 36 13.13 -15.02 -24.18
N LEU A 37 12.47 -14.17 -23.37
CA LEU A 37 12.01 -14.57 -22.03
C LEU A 37 10.94 -15.67 -22.09
N GLU A 38 9.99 -15.55 -23.02
CA GLU A 38 8.96 -16.57 -23.25
C GLU A 38 9.57 -17.88 -23.73
N LEU A 39 10.48 -17.83 -24.69
CA LEU A 39 11.19 -19.01 -25.19
C LEU A 39 12.01 -19.67 -24.08
N PHE A 40 12.70 -18.89 -23.25
CA PHE A 40 13.44 -19.38 -22.09
C PHE A 40 12.52 -20.11 -21.10
N CYS A 41 11.36 -19.52 -20.79
CA CYS A 41 10.36 -20.14 -19.93
C CYS A 41 9.85 -21.47 -20.49
N VAL A 42 9.47 -21.50 -21.77
CA VAL A 42 9.02 -22.74 -22.44
C VAL A 42 10.12 -23.79 -22.44
N SER A 43 11.37 -23.40 -22.73
CA SER A 43 12.52 -24.31 -22.76
C SER A 43 12.74 -25.00 -21.40
N ILE A 44 12.66 -24.24 -20.31
CA ILE A 44 12.79 -24.79 -18.95
C ILE A 44 11.60 -25.69 -18.61
N ALA A 45 10.38 -25.31 -18.99
CA ALA A 45 9.19 -26.12 -18.74
C ALA A 45 9.24 -27.48 -19.47
N LEU A 46 9.83 -27.52 -20.67
CA LEU A 46 10.01 -28.75 -21.45
C LEU A 46 11.15 -29.65 -20.92
N VAL A 47 12.12 -29.10 -20.16
CA VAL A 47 13.28 -29.83 -19.65
C VAL A 47 13.42 -29.65 -18.12
N PRO A 48 12.71 -30.46 -17.31
CA PRO A 48 12.69 -30.29 -15.84
C PRO A 48 14.04 -30.45 -15.15
N THR A 49 14.99 -31.19 -15.75
CA THR A 49 16.36 -31.33 -15.23
C THR A 49 17.14 -30.03 -15.26
N SER A 50 16.81 -29.12 -16.18
CA SER A 50 17.43 -27.80 -16.29
C SER A 50 17.06 -26.89 -15.11
N VAL A 51 15.87 -27.07 -14.50
CA VAL A 51 15.47 -26.34 -13.28
C VAL A 51 16.45 -26.61 -12.14
N GLN A 52 16.83 -27.88 -11.95
CA GLN A 52 17.78 -28.26 -10.88
C GLN A 52 19.17 -27.69 -11.09
N GLN A 53 19.59 -27.52 -12.34
CA GLN A 53 20.85 -26.86 -12.68
C GLN A 53 20.74 -25.35 -12.43
N LEU A 54 19.65 -24.73 -12.88
CA LEU A 54 19.38 -23.31 -12.69
C LEU A 54 19.38 -22.91 -11.21
N LEU A 55 18.81 -23.75 -10.33
CA LEU A 55 18.79 -23.51 -8.89
C LEU A 55 20.18 -23.48 -8.23
N LYS A 56 21.20 -24.07 -8.86
CA LYS A 56 22.59 -24.08 -8.36
C LYS A 56 23.39 -22.87 -8.81
N GLU A 57 22.88 -22.12 -9.78
CA GLU A 57 23.61 -21.04 -10.41
C GLU A 57 23.39 -19.70 -9.70
N ASN A 58 24.49 -19.00 -9.41
CA ASN A 58 24.44 -17.73 -8.69
C ASN A 58 23.97 -16.57 -9.59
N PHE A 59 24.00 -16.72 -10.91
CA PHE A 59 23.60 -15.65 -11.83
C PHE A 59 22.09 -15.38 -11.78
N LEU A 60 21.27 -16.34 -11.36
CA LEU A 60 19.82 -16.19 -11.32
C LEU A 60 19.38 -15.06 -10.37
N GLU A 61 20.10 -14.86 -9.26
CA GLU A 61 19.85 -13.77 -8.31
C GLU A 61 20.03 -12.39 -8.99
N TYR A 62 21.12 -12.20 -9.73
CA TYR A 62 21.38 -10.98 -10.47
C TYR A 62 20.38 -10.78 -11.62
N PHE A 63 20.06 -11.85 -12.33
CA PHE A 63 19.10 -11.82 -13.44
C PHE A 63 17.70 -11.38 -13.00
N LEU A 64 17.20 -11.92 -11.89
CA LEU A 64 15.90 -11.53 -11.33
C LEU A 64 15.91 -10.07 -10.87
N MET A 65 16.99 -9.63 -10.23
CA MET A 65 17.15 -8.24 -9.79
C MET A 65 17.15 -7.26 -10.96
N ASP A 66 17.93 -7.58 -11.98
CA ASP A 66 18.11 -6.74 -13.16
C ASP A 66 16.81 -6.60 -13.93
N LEU A 67 16.06 -7.69 -14.08
CA LEU A 67 14.81 -7.68 -14.83
C LEU A 67 13.61 -7.12 -14.06
N ILE A 68 13.48 -7.38 -12.77
CA ILE A 68 12.26 -7.02 -12.03
C ILE A 68 12.41 -5.69 -11.30
N LEU A 69 13.59 -5.39 -10.75
CA LEU A 69 13.80 -4.21 -9.92
C LEU A 69 14.47 -3.06 -10.68
N TYR A 70 15.52 -3.35 -11.45
CA TYR A 70 16.32 -2.30 -12.11
C TYR A 70 15.86 -1.97 -13.53
N CYS A 71 15.17 -2.88 -14.22
CA CYS A 71 14.67 -2.64 -15.57
C CYS A 71 13.65 -1.50 -15.61
N HIS A 72 13.92 -0.45 -16.40
CA HIS A 72 13.02 0.69 -16.55
C HIS A 72 11.79 0.39 -17.44
N TYR A 73 11.89 -0.60 -18.32
CA TYR A 73 10.82 -0.96 -19.27
C TYR A 73 9.74 -1.82 -18.60
N SER A 74 8.55 -1.26 -18.39
CA SER A 74 7.41 -1.96 -17.77
C SER A 74 6.99 -3.22 -18.53
N ALA A 75 7.01 -3.20 -19.86
CA ALA A 75 6.65 -4.35 -20.68
C ALA A 75 7.55 -5.56 -20.43
N ILE A 76 8.86 -5.34 -20.24
CA ILE A 76 9.83 -6.39 -19.92
C ILE A 76 9.62 -6.89 -18.50
N ARG A 77 9.44 -5.99 -17.52
CA ARG A 77 9.15 -6.37 -16.11
C ARG A 77 7.90 -7.23 -15.99
N HIS A 78 6.81 -6.83 -16.65
CA HIS A 78 5.56 -7.58 -16.66
C HIS A 78 5.73 -8.95 -17.33
N THR A 79 6.39 -8.99 -18.50
CA THR A 79 6.65 -10.27 -19.20
C THR A 79 7.49 -11.20 -18.33
N ALA A 80 8.57 -10.70 -17.74
CA ALA A 80 9.42 -11.46 -16.82
C ALA A 80 8.62 -12.01 -15.63
N SER A 81 7.76 -11.17 -15.01
CA SER A 81 6.92 -11.56 -13.87
C SER A 81 5.93 -12.66 -14.24
N GLU A 82 5.26 -12.54 -15.39
CA GLU A 82 4.34 -13.57 -15.92
C GLU A 82 5.08 -14.86 -16.24
N GLN A 83 6.26 -14.80 -16.88
CA GLN A 83 7.05 -16.00 -17.19
C GLN A 83 7.53 -16.72 -15.93
N ILE A 84 7.97 -15.98 -14.91
CA ILE A 84 8.37 -16.58 -13.62
C ILE A 84 7.19 -17.27 -12.95
N LEU A 85 6.01 -16.64 -12.97
CA LEU A 85 4.79 -17.25 -12.43
C LEU A 85 4.38 -18.50 -13.22
N MET A 86 4.53 -18.48 -14.55
CA MET A 86 4.25 -19.63 -15.40
C MET A 86 5.19 -20.80 -15.12
N LEU A 87 6.48 -20.52 -14.89
CA LEU A 87 7.45 -21.54 -14.47
C LEU A 87 7.07 -22.18 -13.14
N THR A 88 6.63 -21.40 -12.15
CA THR A 88 6.26 -21.96 -10.84
C THR A 88 4.94 -22.71 -10.86
N THR A 89 3.99 -22.32 -11.73
CA THR A 89 2.65 -22.94 -11.78
C THR A 89 2.54 -24.15 -12.71
N ARG A 90 3.35 -24.24 -13.78
CA ARG A 90 3.20 -25.28 -14.82
C ARG A 90 4.29 -26.34 -14.85
N CYS A 91 5.34 -26.23 -14.03
CA CYS A 91 6.36 -27.28 -13.91
C CYS A 91 5.83 -28.53 -13.17
N SER A 92 6.50 -29.67 -13.36
CA SER A 92 6.15 -30.94 -12.70
C SER A 92 6.15 -30.82 -11.17
N GLN A 93 5.13 -31.40 -10.51
CA GLN A 93 4.72 -31.14 -9.12
C GLN A 93 5.84 -31.11 -8.08
N GLY A 94 6.93 -31.87 -8.22
CA GLY A 94 8.04 -31.84 -7.25
C GLY A 94 9.14 -30.80 -7.53
N GLN A 95 9.32 -30.37 -8.78
CA GLN A 95 10.33 -29.36 -9.14
C GLN A 95 9.78 -27.94 -9.02
N SER A 96 8.48 -27.77 -9.27
CA SER A 96 7.77 -26.51 -9.08
C SER A 96 7.82 -26.02 -7.63
N GLU A 97 7.69 -26.92 -6.64
CA GLU A 97 7.76 -26.56 -5.22
C GLU A 97 9.14 -26.02 -4.81
N ASN A 98 10.21 -26.69 -5.24
CA ASN A 98 11.58 -26.28 -4.94
C ASN A 98 11.93 -24.95 -5.62
N LEU A 99 11.49 -24.78 -6.88
CA LEU A 99 11.66 -23.53 -7.62
C LEU A 99 10.90 -22.39 -6.94
N LEU A 100 9.64 -22.63 -6.54
CA LEU A 100 8.83 -21.64 -5.84
C LEU A 100 9.46 -21.21 -4.52
N LYS A 101 9.88 -22.17 -3.67
CA LYS A 101 10.59 -21.86 -2.41
C LYS A 101 11.85 -21.05 -2.66
N TYR A 102 12.67 -21.48 -3.62
CA TYR A 102 13.90 -20.77 -3.97
C TYR A 102 13.62 -19.33 -4.42
N LEU A 103 12.64 -19.12 -5.29
CA LEU A 103 12.30 -17.79 -5.80
C LEU A 103 11.77 -16.87 -4.70
N ILE A 104 10.91 -17.37 -3.80
CA ILE A 104 10.42 -16.61 -2.65
C ILE A 104 11.58 -16.28 -1.70
N ASP A 105 12.39 -17.27 -1.32
CA ASP A 105 13.52 -17.08 -0.41
C ASP A 105 14.55 -16.08 -0.98
N LYS A 106 14.78 -16.12 -2.30
CA LYS A 106 15.63 -15.15 -3.00
C LYS A 106 15.03 -13.77 -3.05
N GLN A 107 13.74 -13.63 -3.32
CA GLN A 107 13.05 -12.34 -3.28
C GLN A 107 13.07 -11.73 -1.87
N PHE A 108 12.93 -12.53 -0.80
CA PHE A 108 13.12 -12.04 0.58
C PHE A 108 14.56 -11.61 0.85
N GLN A 109 15.57 -12.37 0.41
CA GLN A 109 16.98 -11.97 0.56
C GLN A 109 17.26 -10.65 -0.16
N ILE A 110 16.73 -10.50 -1.38
CA ILE A 110 16.81 -9.29 -2.18
C ILE A 110 16.17 -8.12 -1.43
N PHE A 111 14.95 -8.31 -0.94
CA PHE A 111 14.18 -7.31 -0.24
C PHE A 111 14.91 -6.80 1.01
N ASN A 112 15.45 -7.72 1.81
CA ASN A 112 16.21 -7.37 3.02
C ASN A 112 17.54 -6.67 2.70
N LYS A 113 18.29 -7.15 1.70
CA LYS A 113 19.62 -6.59 1.35
C LYS A 113 19.53 -5.23 0.63
N HIS A 114 18.48 -5.01 -0.15
CA HIS A 114 18.35 -3.86 -1.05
C HIS A 114 17.18 -2.92 -0.67
N SER A 115 16.75 -2.92 0.59
CA SER A 115 15.69 -2.05 1.11
C SER A 115 15.91 -0.56 0.79
N ASN A 116 17.17 -0.09 0.79
CA ASN A 116 17.50 1.30 0.39
C ASN A 116 17.35 1.54 -1.12
N SER A 117 17.62 0.55 -1.97
CA SER A 117 17.41 0.66 -3.42
C SER A 117 15.92 0.65 -3.76
N LEU A 118 15.09 -0.12 -3.04
CA LEU A 118 13.64 -0.11 -3.20
C LEU A 118 13.01 1.26 -2.92
N LYS A 119 13.58 2.04 -1.99
CA LYS A 119 13.16 3.45 -1.76
C LYS A 119 13.51 4.36 -2.93
N ILE A 120 14.64 4.11 -3.60
CA ILE A 120 15.09 4.90 -4.77
C ILE A 120 14.23 4.57 -6.00
N TYR A 121 13.79 3.32 -6.15
CA TYR A 121 12.96 2.85 -7.28
C TYR A 121 11.49 2.61 -6.88
N SER A 122 10.94 3.41 -5.96
CA SER A 122 9.60 3.19 -5.40
C SER A 122 8.50 3.06 -6.47
N SER A 123 8.59 3.86 -7.54
CA SER A 123 7.66 3.84 -8.68
C SER A 123 7.67 2.51 -9.45
N TYR A 124 8.83 1.86 -9.56
CA TYR A 124 9.00 0.59 -10.30
C TYR A 124 8.89 -0.64 -9.40
N SER A 125 8.94 -0.46 -8.07
CA SER A 125 8.88 -1.54 -7.09
C SER A 125 7.53 -2.30 -7.09
N SER A 126 6.48 -1.72 -7.67
CA SER A 126 5.14 -2.31 -7.69
C SER A 126 5.10 -3.70 -8.34
N ASP A 127 5.81 -3.90 -9.44
CA ASP A 127 5.89 -5.18 -10.15
C ASP A 127 6.62 -6.24 -9.33
N PHE A 128 7.67 -5.84 -8.60
CA PHE A 128 8.40 -6.70 -7.68
C PHE A 128 7.49 -7.23 -6.56
N PHE A 129 6.79 -6.33 -5.86
CA PHE A 129 5.86 -6.73 -4.80
C PHE A 129 4.70 -7.55 -5.36
N LEU A 130 4.18 -7.22 -6.54
CA LEU A 130 3.08 -7.95 -7.16
C LEU A 130 3.50 -9.40 -7.46
N LEU A 131 4.70 -9.61 -8.03
CA LEU A 131 5.22 -10.95 -8.27
C LEU A 131 5.38 -11.72 -6.96
N LEU A 132 6.02 -11.13 -5.95
CA LEU A 132 6.21 -11.77 -4.65
C LEU A 132 4.87 -12.16 -4.01
N CYS A 133 3.89 -11.27 -4.03
CA CYS A 133 2.55 -11.54 -3.50
C CYS A 133 1.86 -12.68 -4.27
N ARG A 134 1.97 -12.72 -5.60
CA ARG A 134 1.39 -13.81 -6.42
C ARG A 134 2.07 -15.16 -6.15
N LEU A 135 3.39 -15.18 -5.98
CA LEU A 135 4.13 -16.39 -5.61
C LEU A 135 3.73 -16.87 -4.21
N LEU A 136 3.60 -15.96 -3.24
CA LEU A 136 3.13 -16.29 -1.90
C LEU A 136 1.69 -16.82 -1.89
N SER A 137 0.79 -16.17 -2.63
CA SER A 137 -0.60 -16.63 -2.74
C SER A 137 -0.68 -18.03 -3.36
N PHE A 138 0.11 -18.30 -4.40
CA PHE A 138 0.21 -19.63 -5.00
C PHE A 138 0.82 -20.66 -4.04
N ALA A 139 1.85 -20.29 -3.28
CA ALA A 139 2.43 -21.16 -2.26
C ALA A 139 1.40 -21.51 -1.17
N TYR A 140 0.61 -20.53 -0.72
CA TYR A 140 -0.45 -20.74 0.25
C TYR A 140 -1.53 -21.70 -0.27
N GLN A 141 -2.02 -21.49 -1.49
CA GLN A 141 -3.04 -22.35 -2.12
C GLN A 141 -2.59 -23.82 -2.23
N ASN A 142 -1.30 -24.04 -2.48
CA ASN A 142 -0.72 -25.39 -2.57
C ASN A 142 -0.13 -25.90 -1.25
N GLN A 143 -0.34 -25.20 -0.13
CA GLN A 143 0.16 -25.56 1.21
C GLN A 143 1.69 -25.71 1.30
N ILE A 144 2.41 -24.98 0.44
CA ILE A 144 3.87 -24.95 0.41
C ILE A 144 4.32 -23.86 1.39
N LEU A 145 5.04 -24.22 2.44
CA LEU A 145 5.60 -23.24 3.38
C LEU A 145 6.98 -22.76 2.88
N PRO A 146 7.14 -21.46 2.56
CA PRO A 146 8.45 -20.88 2.27
C PRO A 146 9.31 -20.76 3.54
N SER A 147 10.61 -20.54 3.37
CA SER A 147 11.48 -20.28 4.51
C SER A 147 11.29 -18.84 4.99
N ASN A 148 11.49 -18.58 6.29
CA ASN A 148 11.52 -17.23 6.90
C ASN A 148 10.22 -16.40 6.88
N THR A 149 9.07 -16.97 6.52
CA THR A 149 7.78 -16.25 6.44
C THR A 149 7.44 -15.50 7.75
N ASP A 150 7.72 -16.12 8.90
CA ASP A 150 7.50 -15.55 10.23
C ASP A 150 8.36 -14.32 10.50
N GLN A 151 9.66 -14.41 10.17
CA GLN A 151 10.59 -13.30 10.38
C GLN A 151 10.25 -12.13 9.47
N GLN A 152 9.96 -12.41 8.19
CA GLN A 152 9.54 -11.39 7.23
C GLN A 152 8.25 -10.71 7.66
N LEU A 153 7.27 -11.45 8.19
CA LEU A 153 6.05 -10.83 8.71
C LEU A 153 6.33 -9.90 9.88
N HIS A 154 7.22 -10.30 10.79
CA HIS A 154 7.61 -9.46 11.92
C HIS A 154 8.30 -8.16 11.44
N ASP A 155 9.23 -8.28 10.49
CA ASP A 155 9.95 -7.15 9.90
C ASP A 155 8.99 -6.18 9.18
N GLU A 156 8.01 -6.71 8.42
CA GLU A 156 6.99 -5.92 7.75
C GLU A 156 6.09 -5.16 8.73
N ILE A 157 5.64 -5.83 9.80
CA ILE A 157 4.80 -5.18 10.81
C ILE A 157 5.61 -4.10 11.56
N LEU A 158 6.89 -4.35 11.83
CA LEU A 158 7.79 -3.35 12.42
C LEU A 158 7.97 -2.15 11.48
N TRP A 159 8.08 -2.39 10.17
CA TRP A 159 8.17 -1.33 9.17
C TRP A 159 6.89 -0.49 9.12
N LEU A 160 5.71 -1.11 9.11
CA LEU A 160 4.42 -0.42 9.15
C LEU A 160 4.23 0.40 10.43
N LYS A 161 4.76 -0.08 11.56
CA LYS A 161 4.74 0.64 12.85
C LYS A 161 5.64 1.88 12.86
N ASN A 162 6.83 1.77 12.28
CA ASN A 162 7.85 2.82 12.31
C ASN A 162 7.85 3.67 11.03
N LEU A 163 6.74 3.69 10.30
CA LEU A 163 6.63 4.41 9.03
C LEU A 163 6.77 5.92 9.24
N GLN A 164 7.74 6.52 8.53
CA GLN A 164 7.96 7.97 8.53
C GLN A 164 7.46 8.56 7.20
N LEU A 165 6.51 9.50 7.28
CA LEU A 165 6.02 10.23 6.12
C LEU A 165 7.05 11.30 5.66
N PRO A 166 7.16 11.59 4.35
CA PRO A 166 6.35 11.09 3.23
C PRO A 166 6.82 9.73 2.68
N VAL A 167 5.88 8.90 2.22
CA VAL A 167 6.14 7.60 1.58
C VAL A 167 5.40 7.53 0.25
N ASP A 168 6.03 6.92 -0.74
CA ASP A 168 5.44 6.66 -2.05
C ASP A 168 4.28 5.64 -1.96
N ASP A 169 3.16 5.93 -2.63
CA ASP A 169 1.94 5.11 -2.59
C ASP A 169 2.16 3.69 -3.12
N HIS A 170 3.00 3.49 -4.14
CA HIS A 170 3.27 2.17 -4.70
C HIS A 170 4.09 1.31 -3.75
N LEU A 171 5.07 1.91 -3.08
CA LEU A 171 5.86 1.26 -2.05
C LEU A 171 4.99 0.87 -0.85
N LEU A 172 4.19 1.82 -0.32
CA LEU A 172 3.27 1.55 0.79
C LEU A 172 2.29 0.42 0.45
N ARG A 173 1.71 0.44 -0.75
CA ARG A 173 0.84 -0.63 -1.21
C ARG A 173 1.54 -1.98 -1.28
N GLY A 174 2.80 -2.00 -1.72
CA GLY A 174 3.64 -3.20 -1.75
C GLY A 174 3.79 -3.84 -0.38
N HIS A 175 4.19 -3.05 0.63
CA HIS A 175 4.34 -3.51 2.01
C HIS A 175 3.01 -3.97 2.64
N LEU A 176 1.91 -3.24 2.43
CA LEU A 176 0.59 -3.64 2.93
C LEU A 176 0.13 -4.99 2.33
N ASN A 177 0.31 -5.18 1.03
CA ASN A 177 -0.02 -6.44 0.36
C ASN A 177 0.91 -7.58 0.78
N LEU A 178 2.21 -7.31 0.99
CA LEU A 178 3.14 -8.31 1.47
C LEU A 178 2.75 -8.78 2.88
N ALA A 179 2.48 -7.86 3.80
CA ALA A 179 1.98 -8.19 5.13
C ALA A 179 0.68 -9.01 5.06
N LYS A 180 -0.23 -8.65 4.14
CA LYS A 180 -1.48 -9.39 3.90
C LYS A 180 -1.21 -10.85 3.48
N GLU A 181 -0.38 -11.08 2.47
CA GLU A 181 -0.08 -12.43 1.99
C GLU A 181 0.67 -13.25 3.04
N LEU A 182 1.63 -12.65 3.76
CA LEU A 182 2.35 -13.32 4.86
C LEU A 182 1.43 -13.74 6.01
N LEU A 183 0.41 -12.93 6.33
CA LEU A 183 -0.59 -13.27 7.35
C LEU A 183 -1.48 -14.46 6.95
N GLN A 184 -1.61 -14.80 5.67
CA GLN A 184 -2.37 -15.98 5.25
C GLN A 184 -1.75 -17.27 5.81
N PHE A 185 -0.43 -17.33 5.92
CA PHE A 185 0.31 -18.47 6.46
C PHE A 185 0.23 -18.60 7.99
N GLN A 186 -0.28 -17.58 8.70
CA GLN A 186 -0.28 -17.58 10.17
C GLN A 186 -1.54 -18.23 10.76
N PRO A 187 -1.40 -18.96 11.87
CA PRO A 187 -2.55 -19.46 12.63
C PRO A 187 -3.33 -18.31 13.29
N SER A 188 -4.56 -18.61 13.69
CA SER A 188 -5.49 -17.65 14.32
C SER A 188 -4.91 -16.98 15.57
N GLU A 189 -4.13 -17.70 16.38
CA GLU A 189 -3.47 -17.18 17.58
C GLU A 189 -2.41 -16.11 17.26
N ARG A 190 -1.59 -16.35 16.23
CA ARG A 190 -0.59 -15.37 15.75
C ARG A 190 -1.29 -14.13 15.18
N LYS A 191 -2.38 -14.31 14.43
CA LYS A 191 -3.20 -13.19 13.94
C LYS A 191 -3.80 -12.36 15.08
N ARG A 192 -4.26 -13.00 16.16
CA ARG A 192 -4.74 -12.34 17.37
C ARG A 192 -3.64 -11.53 18.04
N PHE A 193 -2.44 -12.11 18.16
CA PHE A 193 -1.27 -11.42 18.71
C PHE A 193 -0.92 -10.16 17.90
N TYR A 194 -0.84 -10.25 16.57
CA TYR A 194 -0.54 -9.08 15.76
C TYR A 194 -1.67 -8.05 15.75
N GLY A 195 -2.93 -8.50 15.71
CA GLY A 195 -4.09 -7.62 15.65
C GLY A 195 -4.32 -6.85 16.96
N ILE A 196 -4.35 -7.55 18.08
CA ILE A 196 -4.73 -7.03 19.41
C ILE A 196 -3.50 -6.68 20.23
N ASP A 197 -2.63 -7.65 20.52
CA ASP A 197 -1.52 -7.44 21.46
C ASP A 197 -0.47 -6.45 20.90
N GLN A 198 -0.27 -6.47 19.58
CA GLN A 198 0.58 -5.52 18.87
C GLN A 198 -0.19 -4.30 18.35
N LEU A 199 -1.49 -4.18 18.60
CA LEU A 199 -2.33 -3.03 18.22
C LEU A 199 -2.32 -2.68 16.72
N LEU A 200 -2.05 -3.65 15.84
CA LEU A 200 -1.99 -3.38 14.39
C LEU A 200 -3.35 -2.96 13.83
N ILE A 201 -4.45 -3.55 14.31
CA ILE A 201 -5.81 -3.18 13.88
C ILE A 201 -6.10 -1.72 14.26
N GLN A 202 -5.76 -1.35 15.49
CA GLN A 202 -5.90 0.03 15.96
C GLN A 202 -5.10 0.97 15.07
N GLN A 203 -3.83 0.65 14.80
CA GLN A 203 -2.97 1.51 13.98
C GLN A 203 -3.52 1.70 12.56
N ILE A 204 -3.97 0.62 11.90
CA ILE A 204 -4.53 0.72 10.54
C ILE A 204 -5.79 1.58 10.54
N ILE A 205 -6.69 1.39 11.50
CA ILE A 205 -7.95 2.17 11.56
C ILE A 205 -7.67 3.62 11.92
N GLU A 206 -6.88 3.89 12.96
CA GLU A 206 -6.70 5.22 13.52
C GLU A 206 -5.67 6.08 12.78
N GLN A 207 -4.64 5.49 12.17
CA GLN A 207 -3.57 6.26 11.51
C GLN A 207 -3.60 6.11 9.98
N PHE A 208 -3.92 4.93 9.46
CA PHE A 208 -3.87 4.68 8.02
C PHE A 208 -5.15 5.10 7.31
N LEU A 209 -6.32 4.77 7.88
CA LEU A 209 -7.61 4.96 7.23
C LEU A 209 -8.40 6.17 7.74
N PHE A 210 -8.60 6.28 9.06
CA PHE A 210 -9.59 7.20 9.64
C PHE A 210 -9.09 8.11 10.79
N PRO A 211 -7.95 8.83 10.69
CA PRO A 211 -7.50 9.71 11.78
C PRO A 211 -8.52 10.77 12.21
N ALA A 212 -9.21 11.38 11.24
CA ALA A 212 -10.21 12.41 11.51
C ALA A 212 -11.42 11.86 12.26
N SER A 213 -11.94 10.69 11.85
CA SER A 213 -13.05 10.03 12.54
C SER A 213 -12.66 9.60 13.95
N THR A 214 -11.43 9.11 14.13
CA THR A 214 -10.90 8.73 15.44
C THR A 214 -10.81 9.94 16.38
N LEU A 215 -10.25 11.06 15.92
CA LEU A 215 -10.20 12.29 16.70
C LEU A 215 -11.62 12.75 17.10
N LEU A 216 -12.56 12.72 16.16
CA LEU A 216 -13.95 13.08 16.43
C LEU A 216 -14.61 12.17 17.46
N TYR A 217 -14.40 10.85 17.37
CA TYR A 217 -14.89 9.89 18.35
C TYR A 217 -14.29 10.17 19.74
N GLN A 218 -12.99 10.41 19.83
CA GLN A 218 -12.31 10.75 21.08
C GLN A 218 -12.90 12.02 21.71
N LEU A 219 -13.06 13.10 20.94
CA LEU A 219 -13.69 14.34 21.42
C LEU A 219 -15.12 14.11 21.94
N ARG A 220 -15.93 13.34 21.21
CA ARG A 220 -17.29 12.98 21.65
C ARG A 220 -17.28 12.16 22.94
N SER A 221 -16.35 11.21 23.05
CA SER A 221 -16.22 10.36 24.23
C SER A 221 -15.82 11.17 25.48
N THR A 222 -14.91 12.13 25.34
CA THR A 222 -14.51 13.05 26.41
C THR A 222 -15.68 13.94 26.82
N ARG A 223 -16.43 14.49 25.85
CA ARG A 223 -17.63 15.30 26.13
C ARG A 223 -18.72 14.50 26.84
N ARG A 224 -18.91 13.22 26.49
CA ARG A 224 -19.85 12.35 27.21
C ARG A 224 -19.40 12.07 28.64
N LYS A 225 -18.10 11.92 28.87
CA LYS A 225 -17.54 11.73 30.22
C LYS A 225 -17.66 12.99 31.06
N SER A 226 -17.44 14.18 30.49
CA SER A 226 -17.61 15.45 31.21
C SER A 226 -19.07 15.80 31.50
N ILE A 227 -20.03 15.36 30.69
CA ILE A 227 -21.47 15.48 31.00
C ILE A 227 -21.88 14.62 32.22
N VAL A 228 -21.13 13.55 32.53
CA VAL A 228 -21.41 12.67 33.68
C VAL A 228 -20.67 13.12 34.95
N SER A 229 -19.64 13.97 34.83
CA SER A 229 -18.93 14.58 35.96
C SER A 229 -19.10 16.10 35.92
N GLU A 230 -20.06 16.62 36.67
CA GLU A 230 -20.12 18.06 36.96
C GLU A 230 -18.76 18.54 37.47
N ILE A 231 -18.34 19.74 37.01
CA ILE A 231 -17.26 20.58 37.52
C ILE A 231 -15.84 20.23 37.00
N ASN A 232 -15.43 20.88 35.90
CA ASN A 232 -14.23 21.72 35.80
C ASN A 232 -14.01 22.15 34.34
N ASP A 233 -14.63 23.26 33.96
CA ASP A 233 -14.34 24.00 32.72
C ASP A 233 -12.98 24.69 32.88
N ASN A 234 -11.90 24.07 32.40
CA ASN A 234 -10.58 24.70 32.21
C ASN A 234 -9.65 23.87 31.30
N ASP A 235 -10.18 23.04 30.40
CA ASP A 235 -9.36 22.38 29.38
C ASP A 235 -9.67 23.00 28.01
N ASP A 236 -8.95 24.09 27.70
CA ASP A 236 -8.62 24.44 26.32
C ASP A 236 -7.75 23.33 25.74
N SER A 237 -8.35 22.16 25.48
CA SER A 237 -7.69 21.13 24.70
C SER A 237 -7.57 21.70 23.30
N GLU A 238 -6.38 22.21 22.95
CA GLU A 238 -6.01 22.63 21.60
C GLU A 238 -6.66 21.69 20.59
N LEU A 239 -7.53 22.24 19.75
CA LEU A 239 -8.11 21.55 18.61
C LEU A 239 -6.96 21.19 17.66
N LYS A 240 -6.28 20.07 17.95
CA LYS A 240 -5.25 19.53 17.06
C LYS A 240 -5.95 19.15 15.77
N ASP A 241 -5.54 19.77 14.67
CA ASP A 241 -6.00 19.33 13.35
C ASP A 241 -5.71 17.84 13.21
N PRO A 242 -6.68 17.04 12.71
CA PRO A 242 -6.46 15.62 12.51
C PRO A 242 -5.29 15.44 11.54
N SER A 243 -4.36 14.58 11.91
CA SER A 243 -3.28 14.18 10.99
C SER A 243 -3.88 13.61 9.72
N ALA A 244 -3.24 13.89 8.58
CA ALA A 244 -3.66 13.29 7.31
C ALA A 244 -3.54 11.76 7.40
N PRO A 245 -4.50 10.99 6.82
CA PRO A 245 -4.38 9.54 6.73
C PRO A 245 -3.11 9.16 5.96
N ILE A 246 -2.45 8.10 6.40
CA ILE A 246 -1.28 7.55 5.70
C ILE A 246 -1.72 6.99 4.32
N CYS A 247 -2.89 6.34 4.24
CA CYS A 247 -3.45 5.87 2.98
C CYS A 247 -4.35 6.94 2.36
N GLN A 248 -3.85 7.63 1.32
CA GLN A 248 -4.55 8.74 0.68
C GLN A 248 -5.15 8.36 -0.68
N THR A 249 -4.62 7.33 -1.33
CA THR A 249 -5.03 6.91 -2.67
C THR A 249 -5.94 5.69 -2.64
N PRO A 250 -6.83 5.49 -3.63
CA PRO A 250 -7.69 4.31 -3.69
C PRO A 250 -6.92 2.99 -3.61
N ILE A 251 -5.70 2.97 -4.17
CA ILE A 251 -4.86 1.77 -4.20
C ILE A 251 -4.26 1.42 -2.82
N THR A 252 -3.90 2.41 -1.99
CA THR A 252 -3.38 2.17 -0.64
C THR A 252 -4.51 1.94 0.36
N ILE A 253 -5.63 2.65 0.20
CA ILE A 253 -6.86 2.44 0.98
C ILE A 253 -7.38 1.00 0.80
N SER A 254 -7.50 0.54 -0.45
CA SER A 254 -7.92 -0.84 -0.72
C SER A 254 -6.98 -1.87 -0.11
N ALA A 255 -5.66 -1.66 -0.19
CA ALA A 255 -4.68 -2.58 0.39
C ALA A 255 -4.74 -2.62 1.93
N ALA A 256 -4.98 -1.48 2.58
CA ALA A 256 -5.18 -1.41 4.03
C ALA A 256 -6.46 -2.12 4.48
N PHE A 257 -7.57 -2.00 3.73
CA PHE A 257 -8.79 -2.77 4.02
C PHE A 257 -8.58 -4.27 3.81
N ASP A 258 -7.92 -4.68 2.74
CA ASP A 258 -7.57 -6.09 2.52
C ASP A 258 -6.75 -6.66 3.69
N LEU A 259 -5.84 -5.87 4.25
CA LEU A 259 -5.06 -6.23 5.43
C LEU A 259 -5.93 -6.41 6.68
N LEU A 260 -6.92 -5.53 6.91
CA LEU A 260 -7.90 -5.69 7.99
C LEU A 260 -8.74 -6.97 7.81
N VAL A 261 -9.17 -7.24 6.58
CA VAL A 261 -9.95 -8.45 6.27
C VAL A 261 -9.13 -9.72 6.57
N ILE A 262 -7.86 -9.79 6.18
CA ILE A 262 -7.06 -11.00 6.44
C ILE A 262 -6.72 -11.18 7.93
N LEU A 263 -6.56 -10.08 8.67
CA LEU A 263 -6.41 -10.11 10.13
C LEU A 263 -7.66 -10.66 10.83
N GLY A 264 -8.85 -10.31 10.34
CA GLY A 264 -10.11 -10.86 10.83
C GLY A 264 -10.40 -12.29 10.35
N THR A 265 -9.88 -12.69 9.19
CA THR A 265 -10.15 -14.00 8.59
C THR A 265 -9.62 -15.12 9.49
N ASN A 266 -10.52 -16.02 9.91
CA ASN A 266 -10.26 -17.09 10.88
C ASN A 266 -9.80 -16.61 12.27
N CYS A 267 -10.12 -15.37 12.66
CA CYS A 267 -9.81 -14.82 13.99
C CYS A 267 -10.99 -13.99 14.55
N ILE A 268 -11.84 -14.62 15.36
CA ILE A 268 -13.07 -14.01 15.89
C ILE A 268 -12.77 -12.78 16.75
N ASP A 269 -11.72 -12.81 17.56
CA ASP A 269 -11.37 -11.70 18.45
C ASP A 269 -10.99 -10.44 17.65
N ASN A 270 -10.24 -10.62 16.55
CA ASN A 270 -9.90 -9.53 15.64
C ASN A 270 -11.16 -8.97 14.95
N VAL A 271 -12.08 -9.83 14.50
CA VAL A 271 -13.34 -9.38 13.89
C VAL A 271 -14.17 -8.57 14.88
N LYS A 272 -14.31 -9.03 16.13
CA LYS A 272 -15.02 -8.30 17.18
C LYS A 272 -14.39 -6.93 17.44
N LEU A 273 -13.06 -6.85 17.41
CA LEU A 273 -12.35 -5.58 17.59
C LEU A 273 -12.59 -4.62 16.41
N ILE A 274 -12.49 -5.12 15.17
CA ILE A 274 -12.76 -4.33 13.96
C ILE A 274 -14.21 -3.82 13.97
N ASP A 275 -15.17 -4.70 14.25
CA ASP A 275 -16.59 -4.37 14.33
C ASP A 275 -16.86 -3.30 15.40
N LYS A 276 -16.25 -3.45 16.58
CA LYS A 276 -16.31 -2.45 17.64
C LYS A 276 -15.79 -1.09 17.18
N TYR A 277 -14.61 -1.05 16.55
CA TYR A 277 -14.05 0.22 16.04
C TYR A 277 -14.95 0.87 14.99
N MET A 278 -15.46 0.09 14.03
CA MET A 278 -16.34 0.63 13.00
C MET A 278 -17.66 1.15 13.60
N THR A 279 -18.24 0.41 14.54
CA THR A 279 -19.42 0.82 15.30
C THR A 279 -19.18 2.11 16.07
N ASP A 280 -18.06 2.19 16.78
CA ASP A 280 -17.69 3.35 17.58
C ASP A 280 -17.44 4.61 16.74
N LEU A 281 -16.71 4.47 15.63
CA LEU A 281 -16.37 5.60 14.77
C LEU A 281 -17.58 6.16 14.02
N PHE A 282 -18.46 5.28 13.52
CA PHE A 282 -19.49 5.68 12.56
C PHE A 282 -20.92 5.60 13.09
N TYR A 283 -21.19 4.77 14.11
CA TYR A 283 -22.56 4.44 14.54
C TYR A 283 -22.86 4.77 16.01
N SER A 284 -21.86 5.14 16.82
CA SER A 284 -22.05 5.47 18.24
C SER A 284 -22.65 6.86 18.50
N ALA A 285 -23.14 7.58 17.49
CA ALA A 285 -23.79 8.89 17.64
C ALA A 285 -25.33 8.78 17.54
N PRO A 286 -26.10 9.29 18.53
CA PRO A 286 -27.57 9.25 18.52
C PRO A 286 -28.23 10.11 17.43
N ASP A 287 -27.46 10.95 16.72
CA ASP A 287 -27.97 11.89 15.71
C ASP A 287 -28.05 11.32 14.29
N SER A 288 -27.74 10.03 14.09
CA SER A 288 -27.95 9.37 12.80
C SER A 288 -29.42 8.95 12.66
N ASN A 289 -30.31 9.92 12.61
CA ASN A 289 -31.60 9.71 11.97
C ASN A 289 -31.32 9.32 10.52
N LEU A 290 -31.33 8.02 10.23
CA LEU A 290 -31.21 7.40 8.90
C LEU A 290 -32.38 7.77 7.95
N HIS A 291 -33.02 8.92 8.18
CA HIS A 291 -34.20 9.37 7.46
C HIS A 291 -33.87 10.17 6.19
N GLU A 292 -32.62 10.58 6.00
CA GLU A 292 -32.21 11.30 4.78
C GLU A 292 -31.35 10.39 3.89
N TRP A 293 -31.76 10.29 2.62
CA TRP A 293 -30.93 9.77 1.53
C TRP A 293 -29.80 10.78 1.25
N ASP A 294 -28.88 10.90 2.20
CA ASP A 294 -27.73 11.81 2.12
C ASP A 294 -26.64 11.13 1.29
N PHE A 295 -26.87 11.06 -0.03
CA PHE A 295 -25.82 10.70 -0.97
C PHE A 295 -24.80 11.84 -1.04
N SER A 296 -23.76 11.75 -0.22
CA SER A 296 -22.56 12.56 -0.36
C SER A 296 -21.58 11.87 -1.30
N LEU A 297 -21.15 12.57 -2.35
CA LEU A 297 -20.01 12.13 -3.16
C LEU A 297 -18.78 11.89 -2.26
N PRO A 298 -17.88 10.97 -2.62
CA PRO A 298 -16.61 10.80 -1.91
C PRO A 298 -15.87 12.13 -1.85
N ILE A 299 -15.79 12.74 -0.67
CA ILE A 299 -15.02 13.96 -0.45
C ILE A 299 -13.58 13.51 -0.21
N GLY A 300 -12.69 13.78 -1.17
CA GLY A 300 -11.26 13.53 -1.02
C GLY A 300 -10.65 14.40 0.10
N SER A 301 -9.37 14.15 0.41
CA SER A 301 -8.62 15.02 1.31
C SER A 301 -8.63 16.47 0.82
N ARG A 302 -8.49 17.42 1.75
CA ARG A 302 -8.38 18.84 1.39
C ARG A 302 -7.13 19.04 0.50
N PRO A 303 -7.21 19.83 -0.58
CA PRO A 303 -6.04 20.18 -1.38
C PRO A 303 -5.01 20.95 -0.54
N ASN A 304 -3.73 20.79 -0.87
CA ASN A 304 -2.63 21.48 -0.17
C ASN A 304 -2.71 23.02 -0.31
N ASP A 305 -3.30 23.52 -1.40
CA ASP A 305 -3.51 24.95 -1.64
C ASP A 305 -4.59 25.58 -0.74
N GLY A 306 -5.24 24.78 0.11
CA GLY A 306 -6.15 25.25 1.16
C GLY A 306 -7.53 25.71 0.69
N PHE A 307 -7.78 25.73 -0.63
CA PHE A 307 -9.09 26.04 -1.17
C PHE A 307 -10.05 24.85 -1.01
N VAL A 308 -11.21 25.11 -0.42
CA VAL A 308 -12.24 24.10 -0.13
C VAL A 308 -13.59 24.55 -0.66
N GLY A 309 -14.43 23.60 -1.05
CA GLY A 309 -15.83 23.84 -1.39
C GLY A 309 -16.71 24.00 -0.14
N LEU A 310 -17.91 24.57 -0.32
CA LEU A 310 -18.96 24.60 0.71
C LEU A 310 -20.08 23.62 0.33
N LYS A 311 -20.51 22.78 1.28
CA LYS A 311 -21.67 21.89 1.10
C LYS A 311 -22.92 22.75 0.83
N ASN A 312 -23.73 22.35 -0.15
CA ASN A 312 -25.03 22.97 -0.38
C ASN A 312 -26.03 22.37 0.62
N ALA A 313 -26.63 23.20 1.46
CA ALA A 313 -27.59 22.77 2.49
C ALA A 313 -29.06 22.90 2.01
N GLY A 314 -29.28 22.74 0.70
CA GLY A 314 -30.58 22.93 0.05
C GLY A 314 -30.85 24.40 -0.28
N ALA A 315 -30.89 24.74 -1.57
CA ALA A 315 -31.09 26.10 -2.07
C ALA A 315 -30.09 27.16 -1.53
N THR A 316 -28.94 26.77 -0.97
CA THR A 316 -27.94 27.71 -0.41
C THR A 316 -26.82 28.08 -1.38
N CYS A 317 -26.93 27.68 -2.66
CA CYS A 317 -25.87 27.92 -3.65
C CYS A 317 -25.53 29.41 -3.83
N TYR A 318 -26.53 30.29 -3.79
CA TYR A 318 -26.30 31.75 -3.89
C TYR A 318 -25.43 32.26 -2.73
N MET A 319 -25.68 31.78 -1.52
CA MET A 319 -24.93 32.16 -0.32
C MET A 319 -23.50 31.60 -0.40
N ASN A 320 -23.34 30.35 -0.81
CA ASN A 320 -22.03 29.73 -0.99
C ASN A 320 -21.18 30.51 -2.01
N SER A 321 -21.77 30.96 -3.13
CA SER A 321 -21.06 31.77 -4.13
C SER A 321 -20.59 33.12 -3.57
N VAL A 322 -21.44 33.81 -2.80
CA VAL A 322 -21.07 35.10 -2.18
C VAL A 322 -19.97 34.90 -1.12
N LEU A 323 -20.10 33.89 -0.26
CA LEU A 323 -19.11 33.61 0.79
C LEU A 323 -17.75 33.24 0.20
N GLN A 324 -17.72 32.40 -0.85
CA GLN A 324 -16.47 32.07 -1.54
C GLN A 324 -15.83 33.31 -2.16
N GLN A 325 -16.59 34.19 -2.81
CA GLN A 325 -16.06 35.44 -3.36
C GLN A 325 -15.52 36.38 -2.28
N LEU A 326 -16.25 36.56 -1.18
CA LEU A 326 -15.80 37.38 -0.04
C LEU A 326 -14.53 36.82 0.60
N PHE A 327 -14.42 35.49 0.74
CA PHE A 327 -13.23 34.85 1.31
C PHE A 327 -11.98 35.00 0.43
N MET A 328 -12.14 35.16 -0.88
CA MET A 328 -11.02 35.44 -1.80
C MET A 328 -10.48 36.87 -1.67
N ILE A 329 -11.19 37.77 -0.99
CA ILE A 329 -10.72 39.13 -0.71
C ILE A 329 -9.71 39.06 0.45
N GLN A 330 -8.41 39.04 0.11
CA GLN A 330 -7.31 38.88 1.07
C GLN A 330 -7.44 39.77 2.32
N PRO A 331 -7.70 41.10 2.22
CA PRO A 331 -7.81 41.95 3.40
C PRO A 331 -8.97 41.56 4.33
N LEU A 332 -10.11 41.18 3.75
CA LEU A 332 -11.30 40.77 4.50
C LEU A 332 -11.05 39.45 5.22
N ARG A 333 -10.47 38.47 4.52
CA ARG A 333 -10.10 37.18 5.10
C ARG A 333 -9.13 37.33 6.27
N THR A 334 -8.06 38.12 6.10
CA THR A 334 -7.07 38.34 7.17
C THR A 334 -7.69 39.07 8.36
N ALA A 335 -8.57 40.05 8.11
CA ALA A 335 -9.27 40.75 9.18
C ALA A 335 -10.23 39.83 9.96
N LEU A 336 -10.93 38.92 9.27
CA LEU A 336 -11.80 37.94 9.92
C LEU A 336 -11.03 36.93 10.76
N LEU A 337 -9.91 36.41 10.22
CA LEU A 337 -9.08 35.42 10.92
C LEU A 337 -8.27 36.00 12.09
N SER A 338 -8.08 37.32 12.16
CA SER A 338 -7.36 37.97 13.25
C SER A 338 -8.26 38.37 14.44
N VAL A 339 -9.58 38.15 14.33
CA VAL A 339 -10.52 38.42 15.42
C VAL A 339 -10.23 37.47 16.58
N LYS A 340 -9.94 38.03 17.75
CA LYS A 340 -9.92 37.26 18.99
C LYS A 340 -11.35 37.03 19.46
N ILE A 341 -11.74 35.77 19.54
CA ILE A 341 -13.04 35.40 20.10
C ILE A 341 -12.93 35.59 21.61
N PRO A 342 -13.83 36.37 22.24
CA PRO A 342 -13.80 36.66 23.68
C PRO A 342 -14.12 35.46 24.56
#